data_AF-X1CFR8-F1
#
_entry.id   AF-X1CFR8-F1
#
_cell.length_a   1.000
_cell.length_b   1.000
_cell.length_c   1.000
_cell.angle_alpha   90.00
_cell.angle_beta   90.00
_cell.angle_gamma   90.00
#
_symmetry.space_group_name_H-M   'P 1'
#
loop_
_entity.id
_entity.type
_entity.pdbx_description
1 polymer ?
#
loop_
_entity_poly.entity_id
_entity_poly.type
_entity_poly.pdbx_seq_one_letter_code
_entity_poly.pdbx_strand_id
1 'polypeptide(L)'
;DNIYPIHPKLENVQGFKAYKSILDLPDQITPELAFMIIPPKYIPEMMEQCGIKGIKNLIITSGGFREGGVDGVELSKSIKAISQKYGIRFIGPNCLGVFNGWYGYPEIENAYFNTHWVPVTPERGNVSIISQSGTLASLIVWHVNQMGLRIGKSISVGNENNIDLVDFLEFFKDDPKTEVIGLYIEEIKRGREFKRLAKEISLKKPIVAIYAGGSEAAARSIMSHTGSIGGNQKIYDAIFKETGIIPTNSVREFLFFLRTFSWAQRNDIFPRGNRVAIVSDSGGASSMMTKSSELYGLKSPNF
;
A
#
# COMPACT_ATOMS: atom_id res chain seq x y z
N ASP A 1 2.88 -26.35 8.68
CA ASP A 1 2.54 -24.92 8.81
C ASP A 1 2.45 -24.51 10.28
N ASN A 2 3.14 -23.42 10.64
CA ASN A 2 3.16 -22.86 12.00
C ASN A 2 2.08 -21.76 12.11
N ILE A 3 0.80 -22.18 12.10
CA ILE A 3 -0.36 -21.28 12.22
C ILE A 3 -1.07 -21.59 13.53
N TYR A 4 -1.34 -20.56 14.33
CA TYR A 4 -1.94 -20.70 15.66
C TYR A 4 -3.21 -19.84 15.77
N PRO A 5 -4.39 -20.37 15.42
CA PRO A 5 -5.65 -19.65 15.58
C PRO A 5 -5.93 -19.32 17.04
N ILE A 6 -6.34 -18.08 17.30
CA ILE A 6 -6.82 -17.64 18.61
C ILE A 6 -8.33 -17.43 18.52
N HIS A 7 -9.09 -18.24 19.24
CA HIS A 7 -10.55 -18.19 19.20
C HIS A 7 -11.16 -18.58 20.56
N PRO A 8 -12.10 -17.80 21.13
CA PRO A 8 -12.57 -18.01 22.50
C PRO A 8 -13.35 -19.32 22.73
N LYS A 9 -13.95 -19.86 21.67
CA LYS A 9 -14.86 -21.03 21.73
C LYS A 9 -14.43 -22.26 20.94
N LEU A 10 -13.93 -22.10 19.72
CA LEU A 10 -13.57 -23.20 18.83
C LEU A 10 -12.27 -23.86 19.30
N GLU A 11 -12.24 -25.19 19.28
CA GLU A 11 -11.04 -25.97 19.55
C GLU A 11 -10.17 -26.15 18.30
N ASN A 12 -10.77 -26.03 17.10
CA ASN A 12 -10.08 -26.12 15.82
C ASN A 12 -10.62 -25.07 14.82
N VAL A 13 -9.75 -24.48 14.01
CA VAL A 13 -10.09 -23.56 12.92
C VAL A 13 -9.34 -24.00 11.67
N GLN A 14 -10.07 -24.34 10.61
CA GLN A 14 -9.51 -24.83 9.34
C GLN A 14 -8.47 -25.96 9.48
N GLY A 15 -8.70 -26.89 10.43
CA GLY A 15 -7.79 -28.01 10.69
C GLY A 15 -6.62 -27.71 11.63
N PHE A 16 -6.46 -26.46 12.08
CA PHE A 16 -5.45 -26.06 13.06
C PHE A 16 -6.04 -26.03 14.47
N LYS A 17 -5.29 -26.49 15.46
CA LYS A 17 -5.64 -26.36 16.88
C LYS A 17 -5.77 -24.88 17.25
N ALA A 18 -6.92 -24.51 17.78
CA ALA A 18 -7.17 -23.16 18.27
C ALA A 18 -6.91 -23.03 19.77
N TYR A 19 -6.49 -21.85 20.18
CA TYR A 19 -6.20 -21.47 21.56
C TYR A 19 -7.16 -20.37 22.01
N LYS A 20 -7.54 -20.32 23.29
CA LYS A 20 -8.51 -19.31 23.76
C LYS A 20 -7.85 -17.94 23.91
N SER A 21 -6.57 -17.92 24.27
CA SER A 21 -5.72 -16.75 24.41
C SER A 21 -4.36 -16.97 23.75
N ILE A 22 -3.69 -15.88 23.39
CA ILE A 22 -2.27 -15.90 22.96
C ILE A 22 -1.37 -16.47 24.07
N LEU A 23 -1.74 -16.26 25.34
CA LEU A 23 -0.98 -16.75 26.48
C LEU A 23 -1.11 -18.26 26.69
N ASP A 24 -2.11 -18.90 26.08
CA ASP A 24 -2.28 -20.36 26.11
C ASP A 24 -1.35 -21.08 25.12
N LEU A 25 -0.65 -20.33 24.26
CA LEU A 25 0.37 -20.91 23.39
C LEU A 25 1.50 -21.53 24.24
N PRO A 26 2.06 -22.68 23.85
CA PRO A 26 3.20 -23.27 24.54
C PRO A 26 4.36 -22.28 24.71
N ASP A 27 5.07 -22.33 25.84
CA ASP A 27 6.11 -21.34 26.19
C ASP A 27 7.24 -21.23 25.17
N GLN A 28 7.57 -22.34 24.51
CA GLN A 28 8.57 -22.42 23.45
C GLN A 28 8.12 -21.84 22.09
N ILE A 29 6.86 -21.41 21.97
CA ILE A 29 6.29 -20.88 20.73
C ILE A 29 6.02 -19.39 20.88
N THR A 30 6.80 -18.57 20.16
CA THR A 30 6.53 -17.14 19.98
C THR A 30 6.37 -16.85 18.49
N PRO A 31 5.13 -16.66 18.01
CA PRO A 31 4.90 -16.31 16.61
C PRO A 31 5.59 -15.00 16.21
N GLU A 32 6.11 -14.93 14.99
CA GLU A 32 6.77 -13.73 14.46
C GLU A 32 5.77 -12.62 14.11
N LEU A 33 4.52 -12.99 13.81
CA LEU A 33 3.44 -12.12 13.39
C LEU A 33 2.12 -12.52 14.02
N ALA A 34 1.38 -11.54 14.54
CA ALA A 34 -0.03 -11.68 14.90
C ALA A 34 -0.94 -10.93 13.93
N PHE A 35 -1.90 -11.64 13.34
CA PHE A 35 -2.89 -11.07 12.42
C PHE A 35 -4.25 -10.95 13.12
N MET A 36 -4.72 -9.73 13.33
CA MET A 36 -5.90 -9.45 14.15
C MET A 36 -7.09 -9.06 13.28
N ILE A 37 -8.11 -9.92 13.27
CA ILE A 37 -9.42 -9.70 12.64
C ILE A 37 -10.50 -9.89 13.71
N ILE A 38 -10.55 -8.98 14.69
CA ILE A 38 -11.47 -9.03 15.83
C ILE A 38 -12.12 -7.66 16.08
N PRO A 39 -13.24 -7.55 16.81
CA PRO A 39 -13.83 -6.25 17.11
C PRO A 39 -12.82 -5.29 17.79
N PRO A 40 -12.80 -3.99 17.42
CA PRO A 40 -11.75 -3.05 17.81
C PRO A 40 -11.56 -2.92 19.32
N LYS A 41 -12.63 -3.04 20.09
CA LYS A 41 -12.61 -2.99 21.56
C LYS A 41 -11.74 -4.07 22.22
N TYR A 42 -11.48 -5.20 21.55
CA TYR A 42 -10.64 -6.28 22.06
C TYR A 42 -9.18 -6.19 21.62
N ILE A 43 -8.85 -5.28 20.70
CA ILE A 43 -7.49 -5.13 20.17
C ILE A 43 -6.49 -4.75 21.28
N PRO A 44 -6.76 -3.77 22.18
CA PRO A 44 -5.82 -3.44 23.24
C PRO A 44 -5.45 -4.63 24.13
N GLU A 45 -6.44 -5.41 24.56
CA GLU A 45 -6.21 -6.61 25.38
C GLU A 45 -5.35 -7.64 24.63
N MET A 46 -5.67 -7.89 23.35
CA MET A 46 -4.91 -8.85 22.55
C MET A 46 -3.47 -8.37 22.28
N MET A 47 -3.26 -7.06 22.12
CA MET A 47 -1.93 -6.47 21.99
C MET A 47 -1.10 -6.59 23.29
N GLU A 48 -1.72 -6.44 24.46
CA GLU A 48 -1.07 -6.69 25.75
C GLU A 48 -0.62 -8.15 25.86
N GLN A 49 -1.47 -9.11 25.47
CA GLN A 49 -1.10 -10.53 25.43
C GLN A 49 0.03 -10.81 24.44
N CYS A 50 0.00 -10.20 23.23
CA CYS A 50 1.14 -10.26 22.30
C CYS A 50 2.43 -9.76 22.96
N GLY A 51 2.36 -8.61 23.63
CA GLY A 51 3.50 -8.00 24.31
C GLY A 51 4.12 -8.89 25.37
N ILE A 52 3.28 -9.53 26.21
CA ILE A 52 3.69 -10.49 27.25
C ILE A 52 4.30 -11.74 26.62
N LYS A 53 3.70 -12.29 25.56
CA LYS A 53 4.21 -13.48 24.86
C LYS A 53 5.49 -13.20 24.05
N GLY A 54 5.83 -11.93 23.85
CA GLY A 54 7.00 -11.49 23.09
C GLY A 54 6.77 -11.31 21.60
N ILE A 55 5.52 -11.37 21.12
CA ILE A 55 5.17 -11.13 19.71
C ILE A 55 5.32 -9.62 19.42
N LYS A 56 6.17 -9.26 18.44
CA LYS A 56 6.51 -7.86 18.16
C LYS A 56 5.89 -7.29 16.89
N ASN A 57 5.42 -8.11 15.96
CA ASN A 57 4.87 -7.63 14.69
C ASN A 57 3.39 -7.97 14.60
N LEU A 58 2.57 -6.96 14.29
CA LEU A 58 1.12 -7.11 14.20
C LEU A 58 0.58 -6.53 12.88
N ILE A 59 -0.49 -7.12 12.38
CA ILE A 59 -1.35 -6.53 11.35
C ILE A 59 -2.75 -6.42 11.95
N ILE A 60 -3.26 -5.19 12.05
CA ILE A 60 -4.55 -4.90 12.66
C ILE A 60 -5.50 -4.44 11.56
N THR A 61 -6.40 -5.33 11.13
CA THR A 61 -7.33 -4.99 10.03
C THR A 61 -8.58 -4.28 10.52
N SER A 62 -8.93 -4.48 11.79
CA SER A 62 -10.13 -3.96 12.42
C SER A 62 -10.26 -2.44 12.27
N GLY A 63 -11.43 -1.98 11.80
CA GLY A 63 -11.86 -0.59 11.87
C GLY A 63 -12.61 -0.28 13.18
N GLY A 64 -13.01 0.97 13.36
CA GLY A 64 -13.57 1.55 14.59
C GLY A 64 -12.55 2.32 15.44
N PHE A 65 -11.47 2.80 14.82
CA PHE A 65 -10.42 3.59 15.49
C PHE A 65 -10.65 5.07 15.26
N ARG A 66 -9.67 5.88 14.85
CA ARG A 66 -9.85 7.34 14.72
C ARG A 66 -11.03 7.75 13.83
N GLU A 67 -11.41 6.92 12.87
CA GLU A 67 -12.59 7.06 12.00
C GLU A 67 -13.93 6.78 12.72
N GLY A 68 -13.89 6.12 13.87
CA GLY A 68 -15.04 5.76 14.72
C GLY A 68 -15.43 6.81 15.76
N GLY A 69 -14.89 8.02 15.69
CA GLY A 69 -15.22 9.11 16.62
C GLY A 69 -14.45 9.06 17.94
N VAL A 70 -15.01 9.64 19.01
CA VAL A 70 -14.32 9.88 20.29
C VAL A 70 -13.79 8.58 20.91
N ASP A 71 -14.62 7.54 20.99
CA ASP A 71 -14.21 6.24 21.55
C ASP A 71 -13.08 5.60 20.74
N GLY A 72 -13.13 5.74 19.42
CA GLY A 72 -12.12 5.20 18.52
C GLY A 72 -10.79 5.99 18.55
N VAL A 73 -10.83 7.29 18.88
CA VAL A 73 -9.62 8.08 19.18
C VAL A 73 -8.94 7.57 20.45
N GLU A 74 -9.70 7.27 21.51
CA GLU A 74 -9.14 6.69 22.74
C GLU A 74 -8.57 5.29 22.50
N LEU A 75 -9.24 4.45 21.70
CA LEU A 75 -8.68 3.17 21.27
C LEU A 75 -7.36 3.36 20.51
N SER A 76 -7.27 4.36 19.63
CA SER A 76 -6.05 4.67 18.86
C SER A 76 -4.89 5.08 19.77
N LYS A 77 -5.16 5.84 20.83
CA LYS A 77 -4.17 6.20 21.86
C LYS A 77 -3.73 4.97 22.65
N SER A 78 -4.67 4.12 23.06
CA SER A 78 -4.40 2.90 23.82
C SER A 78 -3.45 1.95 23.08
N ILE A 79 -3.76 1.61 21.82
CA ILE A 79 -2.90 0.71 21.03
C ILE A 79 -1.50 1.30 20.80
N LYS A 80 -1.38 2.63 20.70
CA LYS A 80 -0.10 3.31 20.56
C LYS A 80 0.73 3.23 21.85
N ALA A 81 0.10 3.43 23.01
CA ALA A 81 0.76 3.30 24.30
C ALA A 81 1.25 1.86 24.55
N ILE A 82 0.41 0.87 24.24
CA ILE A 82 0.78 -0.56 24.35
C ILE A 82 1.93 -0.89 23.39
N SER A 83 1.89 -0.37 22.17
CA SER A 83 2.96 -0.54 21.19
C SER A 83 4.30 -0.02 21.70
N GLN A 84 4.32 1.15 22.35
CA GLN A 84 5.52 1.71 22.97
C GLN A 84 6.00 0.88 24.16
N LYS A 85 5.09 0.47 25.04
CA LYS A 85 5.38 -0.34 26.24
C LYS A 85 6.12 -1.64 25.92
N TYR A 86 5.70 -2.33 24.86
CA TYR A 86 6.27 -3.64 24.50
C TYR A 86 7.21 -3.63 23.30
N GLY A 87 7.45 -2.47 22.67
CA GLY A 87 8.22 -2.38 21.43
C GLY A 87 7.55 -3.12 20.27
N ILE A 88 6.22 -3.09 20.21
CA ILE A 88 5.44 -3.70 19.11
C ILE A 88 5.42 -2.75 17.92
N ARG A 89 5.64 -3.28 16.72
CA ARG A 89 5.40 -2.60 15.44
C ARG A 89 4.16 -3.18 14.76
N PHE A 90 3.33 -2.33 14.16
CA PHE A 90 2.10 -2.79 13.53
C PHE A 90 1.65 -1.99 12.32
N ILE A 91 1.01 -2.70 11.37
CA ILE A 91 0.31 -2.10 10.21
C ILE A 91 -1.15 -1.85 10.61
N GLY A 92 -1.68 -0.69 10.22
CA GLY A 92 -3.05 -0.27 10.50
C GLY A 92 -3.17 0.69 11.69
N PRO A 93 -4.29 0.66 12.43
CA PRO A 93 -5.47 -0.21 12.24
C PRO A 93 -6.27 0.16 10.98
N ASN A 94 -7.46 -0.42 10.80
CA ASN A 94 -8.35 -0.15 9.66
C ASN A 94 -7.66 -0.34 8.30
N CYS A 95 -7.08 -1.53 8.10
CA CYS A 95 -6.32 -1.85 6.89
C CYS A 95 -6.67 -3.25 6.38
N LEU A 96 -6.19 -3.62 5.20
CA LEU A 96 -6.23 -5.00 4.71
C LEU A 96 -4.90 -5.75 4.90
N GLY A 97 -3.85 -5.05 5.33
CA GLY A 97 -2.51 -5.59 5.49
C GLY A 97 -1.75 -5.73 4.16
N VAL A 98 -1.09 -6.86 3.96
CA VAL A 98 0.02 -7.03 3.02
C VAL A 98 -0.27 -8.14 2.00
N PHE A 99 0.01 -7.83 0.75
CA PHE A 99 0.34 -8.80 -0.27
C PHE A 99 1.83 -8.68 -0.63
N ASN A 100 2.56 -9.79 -0.59
CA ASN A 100 3.94 -9.90 -1.07
C ASN A 100 4.09 -11.17 -1.91
N GLY A 101 4.09 -10.99 -3.23
CA GLY A 101 4.28 -12.07 -4.18
C GLY A 101 5.67 -12.69 -4.12
N TRP A 102 6.68 -11.99 -3.60
CA TRP A 102 8.06 -12.47 -3.57
C TRP A 102 8.42 -13.26 -2.29
N TYR A 103 7.49 -13.40 -1.35
CA TYR A 103 7.76 -14.11 -0.10
C TYR A 103 7.94 -15.62 -0.35
N GLY A 104 9.11 -16.16 0.00
CA GLY A 104 9.46 -17.57 -0.17
C GLY A 104 9.89 -17.98 -1.59
N TYR A 105 9.99 -17.03 -2.52
CA TYR A 105 10.48 -17.26 -3.89
C TYR A 105 11.96 -16.85 -4.00
N PRO A 106 12.83 -17.59 -4.71
CA PRO A 106 12.53 -18.71 -5.63
C PRO A 106 12.48 -20.10 -4.98
N GLU A 107 12.65 -20.22 -3.67
CA GLU A 107 12.75 -21.50 -2.96
C GLU A 107 11.46 -22.33 -3.11
N ILE A 108 10.31 -21.67 -3.15
CA ILE A 108 8.99 -22.27 -3.34
C ILE A 108 8.28 -21.53 -4.47
N GLU A 109 8.11 -22.19 -5.62
CA GLU A 109 7.64 -21.59 -6.87
C GLU A 109 6.29 -20.85 -6.74
N ASN A 110 5.37 -21.39 -5.94
CA ASN A 110 4.03 -20.83 -5.74
C ASN A 110 3.86 -20.11 -4.40
N ALA A 111 4.94 -19.85 -3.66
CA ALA A 111 4.84 -19.14 -2.38
C ALA A 111 4.57 -17.64 -2.56
N TYR A 112 3.69 -17.13 -1.71
CA TYR A 112 3.41 -15.72 -1.54
C TYR A 112 2.86 -15.52 -0.12
N PHE A 113 2.85 -14.28 0.33
CA PHE A 113 2.17 -13.89 1.56
C PHE A 113 1.01 -12.96 1.22
N ASN A 114 -0.20 -13.30 1.65
CA ASN A 114 -1.39 -12.50 1.37
C ASN A 114 -2.33 -12.46 2.58
N THR A 115 -2.54 -11.27 3.13
CA THR A 115 -3.56 -11.02 4.16
C THR A 115 -4.79 -10.31 3.60
N HIS A 116 -4.78 -9.94 2.31
CA HIS A 116 -5.95 -9.36 1.67
C HIS A 116 -7.01 -10.44 1.49
N TRP A 117 -8.26 -10.09 1.77
CA TRP A 117 -9.45 -10.92 1.57
C TRP A 117 -9.79 -11.23 0.10
N VAL A 118 -9.10 -10.62 -0.86
CA VAL A 118 -9.39 -10.80 -2.30
C VAL A 118 -8.86 -12.16 -2.76
N PRO A 119 -9.70 -13.06 -3.31
CA PRO A 119 -9.32 -14.42 -3.68
C PRO A 119 -8.62 -14.48 -5.05
N VAL A 120 -7.81 -13.46 -5.38
CA VAL A 120 -7.07 -13.37 -6.65
C VAL A 120 -5.64 -13.02 -6.33
N THR A 121 -4.71 -13.89 -6.75
CA THR A 121 -3.28 -13.65 -6.63
C THR A 121 -2.77 -13.06 -7.95
N PRO A 122 -2.20 -11.85 -7.97
CA PRO A 122 -1.59 -11.32 -9.18
C PRO A 122 -0.34 -12.10 -9.54
N GLU A 123 0.03 -12.06 -10.82
CA GLU A 123 1.35 -12.50 -11.24
C GLU A 123 2.42 -11.60 -10.61
N ARG A 124 3.50 -12.22 -10.10
CA ARG A 124 4.59 -11.50 -9.45
C ARG A 124 5.21 -10.49 -10.40
N GLY A 125 5.37 -9.26 -9.91
CA GLY A 125 6.01 -8.21 -10.69
C GLY A 125 6.92 -7.29 -9.92
N ASN A 126 7.33 -6.21 -10.58
CA ASN A 126 8.29 -5.23 -10.06
C ASN A 126 7.60 -3.96 -9.52
N VAL A 127 6.26 -3.92 -9.55
CA VAL A 127 5.48 -2.79 -9.03
C VAL A 127 5.11 -3.04 -7.58
N SER A 128 5.37 -2.06 -6.72
CA SER A 128 4.93 -2.09 -5.32
C SER A 128 4.00 -0.93 -5.01
N ILE A 129 2.91 -1.21 -4.32
CA ILE A 129 1.85 -0.24 -4.05
C ILE A 129 1.70 -0.03 -2.55
N ILE A 130 1.59 1.22 -2.12
CA ILE A 130 1.26 1.63 -0.76
C ILE A 130 -0.04 2.42 -0.83
N SER A 131 -1.04 2.04 -0.05
CA SER A 131 -2.35 2.68 -0.08
C SER A 131 -2.96 2.80 1.31
N GLN A 132 -3.38 4.01 1.66
CA GLN A 132 -4.22 4.25 2.85
C GLN A 132 -5.63 3.65 2.66
N SER A 133 -6.11 3.52 1.42
CA SER A 133 -7.35 2.80 1.11
C SER A 133 -7.11 1.30 0.92
N GLY A 134 -7.76 0.47 1.73
CA GLY A 134 -7.73 -0.99 1.58
C GLY A 134 -8.27 -1.43 0.22
N THR A 135 -9.41 -0.90 -0.19
CA THR A 135 -10.06 -1.19 -1.47
C THR A 135 -9.12 -0.95 -2.66
N LEU A 136 -8.38 0.16 -2.66
CA LEU A 136 -7.39 0.44 -3.71
C LEU A 136 -6.18 -0.48 -3.64
N ALA A 137 -5.72 -0.86 -2.44
CA ALA A 137 -4.63 -1.81 -2.29
C ALA A 137 -4.99 -3.20 -2.86
N SER A 138 -6.23 -3.64 -2.66
CA SER A 138 -6.61 -5.04 -2.91
C SER A 138 -7.40 -5.25 -4.20
N LEU A 139 -8.34 -4.36 -4.57
CA LEU A 139 -9.25 -4.61 -5.70
C LEU A 139 -8.65 -4.30 -7.07
N ILE A 140 -7.59 -3.50 -7.12
CA ILE A 140 -6.89 -3.21 -8.39
C ILE A 140 -6.36 -4.48 -9.06
N VAL A 141 -6.15 -5.56 -8.29
CA VAL A 141 -5.70 -6.87 -8.79
C VAL A 141 -6.58 -7.41 -9.91
N TRP A 142 -7.89 -7.13 -9.90
CA TRP A 142 -8.80 -7.58 -10.96
C TRP A 142 -8.53 -6.89 -12.30
N HIS A 143 -8.02 -5.67 -12.28
CA HIS A 143 -7.70 -4.91 -13.48
C HIS A 143 -6.27 -5.16 -13.97
N VAL A 144 -5.30 -5.29 -13.05
CA VAL A 144 -3.88 -5.35 -13.45
C VAL A 144 -3.56 -6.56 -14.32
N ASN A 145 -4.16 -7.72 -14.03
CA ASN A 145 -3.95 -8.94 -14.83
C ASN A 145 -4.45 -8.76 -16.27
N GLN A 146 -5.63 -8.16 -16.47
CA GLN A 146 -6.16 -7.85 -17.80
C GLN A 146 -5.31 -6.81 -18.55
N MET A 147 -4.64 -5.93 -17.81
CA MET A 147 -3.78 -4.89 -18.36
C MET A 147 -2.34 -5.35 -18.62
N GLY A 148 -1.97 -6.59 -18.26
CA GLY A 148 -0.58 -7.05 -18.31
C GLY A 148 0.35 -6.32 -17.31
N LEU A 149 -0.21 -5.67 -16.29
CA LEU A 149 0.52 -5.08 -15.18
C LEU A 149 0.68 -6.12 -14.08
N ARG A 150 1.91 -6.31 -13.59
CA ARG A 150 2.22 -7.31 -12.55
C ARG A 150 2.60 -6.62 -11.25
N ILE A 151 1.86 -6.91 -10.18
CA ILE A 151 2.10 -6.38 -8.84
C ILE A 151 3.03 -7.33 -8.09
N GLY A 152 4.15 -6.81 -7.59
CA GLY A 152 5.06 -7.53 -6.69
C GLY A 152 4.61 -7.46 -5.23
N LYS A 153 4.22 -6.28 -4.76
CA LYS A 153 3.78 -6.04 -3.39
C LYS A 153 2.61 -5.04 -3.37
N SER A 154 1.65 -5.25 -2.49
CA SER A 154 0.57 -4.28 -2.26
C SER A 154 0.27 -4.17 -0.78
N ILE A 155 0.40 -2.96 -0.26
CA ILE A 155 0.34 -2.67 1.18
C ILE A 155 -0.84 -1.75 1.44
N SER A 156 -1.79 -2.24 2.23
CA SER A 156 -2.82 -1.41 2.84
C SER A 156 -2.36 -0.99 4.22
N VAL A 157 -2.12 0.32 4.40
CA VAL A 157 -1.59 0.88 5.65
C VAL A 157 -2.67 1.47 6.56
N GLY A 158 -3.87 1.70 6.02
CA GLY A 158 -5.04 2.14 6.78
C GLY A 158 -4.79 3.46 7.52
N ASN A 159 -5.07 3.45 8.82
CA ASN A 159 -4.93 4.63 9.68
C ASN A 159 -3.49 5.03 10.00
N GLU A 160 -2.50 4.19 9.69
CA GLU A 160 -1.06 4.49 9.93
C GLU A 160 -0.75 4.93 11.37
N ASN A 161 -1.29 4.24 12.37
CA ASN A 161 -1.10 4.64 13.77
C ASN A 161 0.29 4.24 14.32
N ASN A 162 1.05 3.43 13.57
CA ASN A 162 2.40 3.01 13.92
C ASN A 162 3.34 2.87 12.72
N ILE A 163 3.11 1.90 11.82
CA ILE A 163 3.81 1.84 10.53
C ILE A 163 3.03 2.69 9.53
N ASP A 164 3.71 3.56 8.79
CA ASP A 164 3.10 4.45 7.78
C ASP A 164 3.75 4.31 6.40
N LEU A 165 3.23 5.04 5.42
CA LEU A 165 3.73 5.06 4.04
C LEU A 165 5.24 5.35 3.92
N VAL A 166 5.82 6.13 4.84
CA VAL A 166 7.23 6.51 4.82
C VAL A 166 8.11 5.33 5.22
N ASP A 167 7.66 4.47 6.13
CA ASP A 167 8.39 3.24 6.50
C ASP A 167 8.47 2.29 5.29
N PHE A 168 7.39 2.17 4.52
CA PHE A 168 7.37 1.34 3.32
C PHE A 168 8.14 1.94 2.15
N LEU A 169 8.20 3.27 2.02
CA LEU A 169 9.10 3.92 1.07
C LEU A 169 10.57 3.64 1.39
N GLU A 170 10.94 3.69 2.67
CA GLU A 170 12.28 3.34 3.11
C GLU A 170 12.61 1.87 2.79
N PHE A 171 11.69 0.95 3.05
CA PHE A 171 11.85 -0.45 2.65
C PHE A 171 11.98 -0.62 1.12
N PHE A 172 11.09 0.01 0.34
CA PHE A 172 11.09 -0.10 -1.12
C PHE A 172 12.26 0.58 -1.80
N LYS A 173 12.93 1.53 -1.14
CA LYS A 173 14.14 2.18 -1.64
C LYS A 173 15.22 1.15 -1.98
N ASP A 174 15.46 0.22 -1.06
CA ASP A 174 16.57 -0.75 -1.17
C ASP A 174 16.10 -2.15 -1.61
N ASP A 175 14.79 -2.37 -1.73
CA ASP A 175 14.22 -3.64 -2.22
C ASP A 175 14.52 -3.86 -3.71
N PRO A 176 15.28 -4.92 -4.09
CA PRO A 176 15.58 -5.23 -5.49
C PRO A 176 14.38 -5.78 -6.26
N LYS A 177 13.29 -6.17 -5.59
CA LYS A 177 12.06 -6.64 -6.23
C LYS A 177 11.05 -5.53 -6.50
N THR A 178 11.40 -4.29 -6.16
CA THR A 178 10.58 -3.09 -6.38
C THR A 178 11.33 -2.12 -7.27
N GLU A 179 10.83 -1.89 -8.49
CA GLU A 179 11.42 -0.98 -9.47
C GLU A 179 10.50 0.21 -9.79
N VAL A 180 9.21 0.08 -9.49
CA VAL A 180 8.19 1.13 -9.66
C VAL A 180 7.30 1.16 -8.43
N ILE A 181 6.98 2.34 -7.95
CA ILE A 181 6.18 2.55 -6.74
C ILE A 181 4.88 3.27 -7.08
N GLY A 182 3.76 2.74 -6.62
CA GLY A 182 2.45 3.37 -6.67
C GLY A 182 2.01 3.82 -5.28
N LEU A 183 1.53 5.05 -5.15
CA LEU A 183 1.04 5.62 -3.89
C LEU A 183 -0.42 6.05 -4.01
N TYR A 184 -1.26 5.65 -3.05
CA TYR A 184 -2.56 6.28 -2.83
C TYR A 184 -2.54 7.00 -1.49
N ILE A 185 -2.69 8.33 -1.55
CA ILE A 185 -2.43 9.25 -0.45
C ILE A 185 -3.69 10.06 -0.14
N GLU A 186 -4.16 9.98 1.10
CA GLU A 186 -5.15 10.84 1.73
C GLU A 186 -4.46 11.88 2.63
N GLU A 187 -3.39 11.48 3.34
CA GLU A 187 -2.57 12.37 4.17
C GLU A 187 -1.10 11.91 4.24
N ILE A 188 -0.19 12.82 4.60
CA ILE A 188 1.22 12.51 4.89
C ILE A 188 1.58 13.05 6.29
N LYS A 189 1.83 12.14 7.24
CA LYS A 189 2.16 12.50 8.63
C LYS A 189 3.61 12.96 8.78
N ARG A 190 4.56 12.25 8.15
CA ARG A 190 6.01 12.52 8.23
C ARG A 190 6.53 13.26 6.99
N GLY A 191 5.95 14.43 6.68
CA GLY A 191 6.16 15.15 5.41
C GLY A 191 7.62 15.45 5.04
N ARG A 192 8.48 15.82 6.00
CA ARG A 192 9.91 16.07 5.74
C ARG A 192 10.64 14.81 5.27
N GLU A 193 10.37 13.70 5.94
CA GLU A 193 11.00 12.42 5.65
C GLU A 193 10.46 11.81 4.36
N PHE A 194 9.14 11.90 4.14
CA PHE A 194 8.52 11.57 2.87
C PHE A 194 9.20 12.31 1.70
N LYS A 195 9.35 13.63 1.80
CA LYS A 195 9.97 14.45 0.76
C LYS A 195 11.42 14.03 0.49
N ARG A 196 12.19 13.76 1.55
CA ARG A 196 13.58 13.31 1.45
C ARG A 196 13.67 11.97 0.71
N LEU A 197 12.92 10.98 1.16
CA LEU A 197 12.91 9.63 0.57
C LEU A 197 12.37 9.65 -0.85
N ALA A 198 11.25 10.31 -1.11
CA ALA A 198 10.66 10.41 -2.44
C ALA A 198 11.65 11.03 -3.44
N LYS A 199 12.33 12.11 -3.07
CA LYS A 199 13.35 12.74 -3.93
C LYS A 199 14.52 11.81 -4.23
N GLU A 200 14.97 11.03 -3.24
CA GLU A 200 16.06 10.08 -3.41
C GLU A 200 15.65 8.89 -4.29
N ILE A 201 14.46 8.33 -4.04
CA ILE A 201 13.93 7.14 -4.72
C ILE A 201 13.60 7.44 -6.18
N SER A 202 12.94 8.58 -6.47
CA SER A 202 12.51 8.95 -7.82
C SER A 202 13.65 9.05 -8.84
N LEU A 203 14.91 9.19 -8.39
CA LEU A 203 16.08 9.18 -9.26
C LEU A 203 16.36 7.81 -9.88
N LYS A 204 15.86 6.73 -9.26
CA LYS A 204 16.12 5.33 -9.66
C LYS A 204 14.85 4.55 -9.93
N LYS A 205 13.78 4.83 -9.20
CA LYS A 205 12.52 4.09 -9.20
C LYS A 205 11.36 5.08 -9.40
N PRO A 206 10.67 5.07 -10.55
CA PRO A 206 9.53 5.96 -10.77
C PRO A 206 8.46 5.80 -9.67
N ILE A 207 7.97 6.93 -9.18
CA ILE A 207 6.87 6.98 -8.21
C ILE A 207 5.66 7.63 -8.87
N VAL A 208 4.54 6.91 -8.90
CA VAL A 208 3.25 7.38 -9.39
C VAL A 208 2.32 7.54 -8.19
N ALA A 209 1.58 8.63 -8.10
CA ALA A 209 0.69 8.88 -6.97
C ALA A 209 -0.73 9.29 -7.39
N ILE A 210 -1.72 8.85 -6.61
CA ILE A 210 -3.04 9.47 -6.52
C ILE A 210 -3.08 10.20 -5.18
N TYR A 211 -3.37 11.50 -5.22
CA TYR A 211 -3.77 12.25 -4.04
C TYR A 211 -5.29 12.37 -4.01
N ALA A 212 -5.92 11.79 -2.99
CA ALA A 212 -7.37 11.72 -2.87
C ALA A 212 -7.99 12.99 -2.27
N GLY A 213 -7.18 13.90 -1.74
CA GLY A 213 -7.63 15.13 -1.07
C GLY A 213 -7.65 16.36 -1.98
N GLY A 214 -7.43 17.54 -1.38
CA GLY A 214 -7.15 18.78 -2.12
C GLY A 214 -8.35 19.67 -2.45
N SER A 215 -9.58 19.16 -2.34
CA SER A 215 -10.81 19.97 -2.35
C SER A 215 -11.54 19.88 -1.01
N GLU A 216 -12.39 20.86 -0.69
CA GLU A 216 -13.19 20.84 0.53
C GLU A 216 -14.12 19.61 0.60
N ALA A 217 -14.72 19.24 -0.53
CA ALA A 217 -15.59 18.08 -0.60
C ALA A 217 -14.80 16.77 -0.39
N ALA A 218 -13.61 16.65 -0.98
CA ALA A 218 -12.73 15.52 -0.76
C ALA A 218 -12.26 15.44 0.70
N ALA A 219 -11.90 16.58 1.30
CA ALA A 219 -11.48 16.63 2.70
C ALA A 219 -12.60 16.15 3.66
N ARG A 220 -13.87 16.52 3.41
CA ARG A 220 -15.00 15.99 4.18
C ARG A 220 -15.17 14.48 3.99
N SER A 221 -15.03 13.98 2.77
CA SER A 221 -15.12 12.54 2.46
C SER A 221 -14.03 11.73 3.19
N ILE A 222 -12.78 12.21 3.11
CA ILE A 222 -11.63 11.61 3.79
C ILE A 222 -11.80 11.61 5.31
N MET A 223 -12.29 12.71 5.88
CA MET A 223 -12.59 12.81 7.31
C MET A 223 -13.59 11.73 7.74
N SER A 224 -14.65 11.48 6.96
CA SER A 224 -15.62 10.42 7.26
C SER A 224 -15.08 9.00 7.02
N HIS A 225 -14.09 8.84 6.14
CA HIS A 225 -13.53 7.53 5.79
C HIS A 225 -12.42 7.08 6.74
N THR A 226 -11.40 7.92 6.96
CA THR A 226 -10.22 7.59 7.76
C THR A 226 -10.02 8.50 8.97
N GLY A 227 -10.83 9.54 9.17
CA GLY A 227 -10.63 10.52 10.23
C GLY A 227 -9.38 11.39 10.03
N SER A 228 -8.83 11.44 8.81
CA SER A 228 -7.68 12.29 8.48
C SER A 228 -8.10 13.65 7.94
N ILE A 229 -7.20 14.63 8.04
CA ILE A 229 -7.40 15.97 7.49
C ILE A 229 -6.59 16.06 6.20
N GLY A 230 -7.30 16.00 5.06
CA GLY A 230 -6.68 16.22 3.75
C GLY A 230 -6.02 17.61 3.69
N GLY A 231 -4.77 17.67 3.25
CA GLY A 231 -4.04 18.92 3.09
C GLY A 231 -4.39 19.67 1.80
N ASN A 232 -3.89 20.90 1.68
CA ASN A 232 -4.14 21.75 0.51
C ASN A 232 -3.51 21.15 -0.75
N GLN A 233 -4.27 21.08 -1.86
CA GLN A 233 -3.79 20.56 -3.15
C GLN A 233 -2.46 21.19 -3.60
N LYS A 234 -2.31 22.51 -3.46
CA LYS A 234 -1.11 23.25 -3.88
C LYS A 234 0.16 22.77 -3.16
N ILE A 235 0.04 22.31 -1.92
CA ILE A 235 1.16 21.78 -1.15
C ILE A 235 1.59 20.42 -1.72
N TYR A 236 0.64 19.54 -2.03
CA TYR A 236 0.92 18.24 -2.65
C TYR A 236 1.49 18.41 -4.05
N ASP A 237 0.96 19.32 -4.86
CA ASP A 237 1.50 19.63 -6.19
C ASP A 237 2.96 20.09 -6.12
N ALA A 238 3.29 20.96 -5.16
CA ALA A 238 4.65 21.43 -4.94
C ALA A 238 5.58 20.28 -4.49
N ILE A 239 5.13 19.44 -3.55
CA ILE A 239 5.90 18.27 -3.10
C ILE A 239 6.15 17.31 -4.27
N PHE A 240 5.13 16.99 -5.06
CA PHE A 240 5.26 16.07 -6.19
C PHE A 240 6.22 16.62 -7.24
N LYS A 241 6.09 17.90 -7.58
CA LYS A 241 7.02 18.58 -8.50
C LYS A 241 8.47 18.55 -8.00
N GLU A 242 8.71 18.83 -6.73
CA GLU A 242 10.07 18.86 -6.17
C GLU A 242 10.70 17.48 -5.99
N THR A 243 9.88 16.43 -5.84
CA THR A 243 10.34 15.05 -5.59
C THR A 243 10.36 14.19 -6.85
N GLY A 244 9.80 14.67 -7.96
CA GLY A 244 9.67 13.90 -9.20
C GLY A 244 8.56 12.85 -9.17
N ILE A 245 7.67 12.89 -8.18
CA ILE A 245 6.47 12.04 -8.14
C ILE A 245 5.55 12.45 -9.28
N ILE A 246 4.99 11.46 -9.99
CA ILE A 246 4.07 11.65 -11.10
C ILE A 246 2.63 11.57 -10.57
N PRO A 247 1.90 12.71 -10.49
CA PRO A 247 0.53 12.71 -10.02
C PRO A 247 -0.43 12.17 -11.10
N THR A 248 -1.50 11.52 -10.66
CA THR A 248 -2.58 11.00 -11.50
C THR A 248 -3.92 11.30 -10.84
N ASN A 249 -4.96 11.52 -11.65
CA ASN A 249 -6.28 11.95 -11.17
C ASN A 249 -7.32 10.82 -11.20
N SER A 250 -6.95 9.65 -11.70
CA SER A 250 -7.84 8.49 -11.76
C SER A 250 -7.07 7.19 -11.59
N VAL A 251 -7.77 6.16 -11.12
CA VAL A 251 -7.23 4.79 -11.01
C VAL A 251 -6.76 4.28 -12.37
N ARG A 252 -7.47 4.61 -13.45
CA ARG A 252 -7.09 4.19 -14.80
C ARG A 252 -5.75 4.79 -15.22
N GLU A 253 -5.57 6.09 -15.04
CA GLU A 253 -4.29 6.76 -15.33
C GLU A 253 -3.16 6.20 -14.47
N PHE A 254 -3.40 6.04 -13.17
CA PHE A 254 -2.46 5.44 -12.23
C PHE A 254 -1.97 4.07 -12.71
N LEU A 255 -2.88 3.17 -13.08
CA LEU A 255 -2.53 1.85 -13.57
C LEU A 255 -1.80 1.89 -14.93
N PHE A 256 -2.15 2.82 -15.83
CA PHE A 256 -1.43 3.00 -17.09
C PHE A 256 0.01 3.49 -16.88
N PHE A 257 0.23 4.47 -16.01
CA PHE A 257 1.58 4.93 -15.70
C PHE A 257 2.41 3.82 -15.04
N LEU A 258 1.85 3.11 -14.06
CA LEU A 258 2.53 1.98 -13.43
C LEU A 258 2.92 0.90 -14.44
N ARG A 259 2.03 0.55 -15.37
CA ARG A 259 2.32 -0.40 -16.46
C ARG A 259 3.46 0.08 -17.35
N THR A 260 3.40 1.32 -17.79
CA THR A 260 4.42 1.91 -18.68
C THR A 260 5.79 1.92 -18.01
N PHE A 261 5.89 2.39 -16.76
CA PHE A 261 7.16 2.39 -16.03
C PHE A 261 7.64 0.99 -15.67
N SER A 262 6.73 0.07 -15.35
CA SER A 262 7.06 -1.33 -15.07
C SER A 262 7.77 -1.96 -16.26
N TRP A 263 7.24 -1.72 -17.47
CA TRP A 263 7.83 -2.18 -18.71
C TRP A 263 9.16 -1.47 -19.01
N ALA A 264 9.21 -0.14 -18.87
CA ALA A 264 10.44 0.64 -19.12
C ALA A 264 11.61 0.17 -18.25
N GLN A 265 11.37 -0.03 -16.94
CA GLN A 265 12.39 -0.51 -16.00
C GLN A 265 12.91 -1.90 -16.37
N ARG A 266 12.02 -2.85 -16.66
CA ARG A 266 12.42 -4.24 -16.99
C ARG A 266 13.25 -4.35 -18.26
N ASN A 267 13.04 -3.44 -19.20
CA ASN A 267 13.72 -3.46 -20.49
C ASN A 267 14.89 -2.47 -20.57
N ASP A 268 15.08 -1.63 -19.54
CA ASP A 268 16.01 -0.50 -19.56
C ASP A 268 15.78 0.44 -20.77
N ILE A 269 14.51 0.72 -21.06
CA ILE A 269 14.10 1.56 -22.19
C ILE A 269 13.31 2.75 -21.67
N PHE A 270 14.02 3.88 -21.54
CA PHE A 270 13.42 5.18 -21.27
C PHE A 270 13.54 6.12 -22.48
N PRO A 271 12.50 6.92 -22.79
CA PRO A 271 12.60 7.93 -23.84
C PRO A 271 13.75 8.90 -23.56
N ARG A 272 14.64 9.09 -24.55
CA ARG A 272 15.81 10.00 -24.44
C ARG A 272 15.46 11.48 -24.67
N GLY A 273 14.21 11.77 -25.00
CA GLY A 273 13.73 13.10 -25.34
C GLY A 273 12.25 13.08 -25.67
N ASN A 274 11.75 14.18 -26.23
CA ASN A 274 10.32 14.38 -26.45
C ASN A 274 9.84 14.02 -27.86
N ARG A 275 10.66 13.36 -28.70
CA ARG A 275 10.25 12.98 -30.05
C ARG A 275 9.52 11.63 -30.02
N VAL A 276 8.32 11.57 -30.60
CA VAL A 276 7.50 10.35 -30.66
C VAL A 276 7.04 10.10 -32.10
N ALA A 277 7.16 8.87 -32.56
CA ALA A 277 6.57 8.44 -33.83
C ALA A 277 5.30 7.63 -33.54
N ILE A 278 4.25 7.87 -34.31
CA ILE A 278 2.96 7.18 -34.18
C ILE A 278 2.75 6.34 -35.44
N VAL A 279 2.59 5.03 -35.25
CA VAL A 279 2.30 4.08 -36.34
C VAL A 279 0.90 3.54 -36.10
N SER A 280 -0.01 3.78 -37.04
CA SER A 280 -1.40 3.32 -36.98
C SER A 280 -1.92 3.09 -38.40
N ASP A 281 -2.78 2.10 -38.55
CA ASP A 281 -3.58 1.81 -39.74
C ASP A 281 -4.78 2.77 -39.90
N SER A 282 -5.07 3.61 -38.91
CA SER A 282 -6.19 4.55 -38.89
C SER A 282 -5.74 6.01 -38.91
N GLY A 283 -6.15 6.75 -39.94
CA GLY A 283 -5.90 8.19 -40.06
C GLY A 283 -6.56 9.01 -38.94
N GLY A 284 -7.75 8.61 -38.49
CA GLY A 284 -8.46 9.29 -37.40
C GLY A 284 -7.77 9.09 -36.05
N ALA A 285 -7.40 7.84 -35.72
CA ALA A 285 -6.70 7.54 -34.48
C ALA A 285 -5.31 8.20 -34.43
N SER A 286 -4.54 8.14 -35.53
CA SER A 286 -3.24 8.82 -35.62
C SER A 286 -3.36 10.33 -35.46
N SER A 287 -4.36 10.97 -36.08
CA SER A 287 -4.62 12.41 -35.90
C SER A 287 -4.89 12.77 -34.43
N MET A 288 -5.73 11.98 -33.74
CA MET A 288 -6.01 12.19 -32.32
C MET A 288 -4.76 11.97 -31.45
N MET A 289 -4.02 10.87 -31.67
CA MET A 289 -2.81 10.57 -30.91
C MET A 289 -1.72 11.63 -31.11
N THR A 290 -1.54 12.13 -32.34
CA THR A 290 -0.59 13.21 -32.66
C THR A 290 -0.97 14.48 -31.94
N LYS A 291 -2.24 14.91 -32.04
CA LYS A 291 -2.74 16.08 -31.32
C LYS A 291 -2.54 15.94 -29.80
N SER A 292 -2.91 14.81 -29.23
CA SER A 292 -2.71 14.55 -27.79
C SER A 292 -1.24 14.60 -27.41
N SER A 293 -0.36 13.99 -28.20
CA SER A 293 1.09 13.99 -27.96
C SER A 293 1.66 15.41 -27.93
N GLU A 294 1.28 16.25 -28.88
CA GLU A 294 1.71 17.66 -28.94
C GLU A 294 1.18 18.50 -27.78
N LEU A 295 -0.06 18.26 -27.32
CA LEU A 295 -0.62 18.92 -26.13
C LEU A 295 0.18 18.58 -24.85
N TYR A 296 0.82 17.42 -24.81
CA TYR A 296 1.74 17.01 -23.73
C TYR A 296 3.21 17.40 -24.00
N GLY A 297 3.48 18.21 -25.03
CA GLY A 297 4.82 18.72 -25.34
C GLY A 297 5.74 17.73 -26.06
N LEU A 298 5.19 16.63 -26.58
CA LEU A 298 5.91 15.71 -27.45
C LEU A 298 5.92 16.26 -28.89
N LYS A 299 6.93 15.86 -29.68
CA LYS A 299 7.14 16.28 -31.06
C LYS A 299 6.99 15.09 -31.99
N SER A 300 5.99 15.13 -32.86
CA SER A 300 5.85 14.19 -33.96
C SER A 300 6.82 14.56 -35.10
N PRO A 301 7.38 13.58 -35.84
CA PRO A 301 8.19 13.88 -37.00
C PRO A 301 7.34 14.45 -38.13
N ASN A 302 7.96 15.25 -39.01
CA ASN A 302 7.37 15.59 -40.30
C ASN A 302 7.46 14.34 -41.19
N PHE A 303 6.33 13.84 -41.67
CA PHE A 303 6.25 12.71 -42.60
C PHE A 303 6.16 13.23 -44.03
#